data_AF-A0A127VCI5-F1
#
_entry.id   AF-A0A127VCI5-F1
#
_cell.length_a   1.000
_cell.length_b   1.000
_cell.length_c   1.000
_cell.angle_alpha   90.00
_cell.angle_beta   90.00
_cell.angle_gamma   90.00
#
_symmetry.space_group_name_H-M   'P 1'
#
loop_
_entity.id
_entity.type
_entity.pdbx_description
1 polymer ?
#
loop_
_entity_poly.entity_id
_entity_poly.type
_entity_poly.pdbx_seq_one_letter_code
_entity_poly.pdbx_strand_id
1 'polypeptide(L)'
;MNTKPVFELHPGLDHLDSLEKNTLNNYSQGIDELVNYGTHVLSWGLDATDGGDEIIPQLMIFRNILENLDAISVLVRAGSIDPCKSLLRVVLESVLNLEFMFQGEIERNGLAFLICNYHSENKLTEKLTPGKEQFKQLRRKLRADRSLPDDMLPPTIAGLPAHRENLKNLIAHPLYEKVEAEYQRTIASGIRNPAWYQLFGGPPTIEQLAEKLSHQGFYEVLYRGWSGSIHGEDILKGKFGMEDGHFTISQIRLLTDTKTVTQFACSLGLIAYRAYISHRMPHREIDVAEWYLAFSPFYQSLL
;
A
#
# COMPACT_ATOMS: atom_id res chain seq x y z
N MET A 1 10.65 14.41 31.32
CA MET A 1 10.31 15.76 30.82
C MET A 1 8.99 15.63 30.09
N ASN A 2 7.94 16.34 30.51
CA ASN A 2 6.65 16.34 29.83
C ASN A 2 6.48 17.67 29.11
N THR A 3 7.04 17.78 27.91
CA THR A 3 6.80 18.93 27.03
C THR A 3 5.32 18.92 26.64
N LYS A 4 4.60 20.00 26.95
CA LYS A 4 3.20 20.17 26.55
C LYS A 4 3.11 20.58 25.08
N PRO A 5 2.11 20.10 24.32
CA PRO A 5 1.89 20.56 22.96
C PRO A 5 1.46 22.04 22.94
N VAL A 6 1.75 22.73 21.84
CA VAL A 6 1.17 24.05 21.54
C VAL A 6 -0.23 23.79 21.00
N PHE A 7 -1.26 24.17 21.75
CA PHE A 7 -2.65 23.78 21.51
C PHE A 7 -3.16 24.24 20.13
N GLU A 8 -2.79 25.45 19.74
CA GLU A 8 -3.19 26.10 18.49
C GLU A 8 -2.65 25.35 17.25
N LEU A 9 -1.59 24.55 17.42
CA LEU A 9 -0.97 23.77 16.35
C LEU A 9 -1.25 22.28 16.47
N HIS A 10 -1.29 21.75 17.69
CA HIS A 10 -1.45 20.31 17.94
C HIS A 10 -2.42 20.08 19.10
N PRO A 11 -3.74 20.22 18.86
CA PRO A 11 -4.72 19.96 19.89
C PRO A 11 -4.71 18.48 20.29
N GLY A 12 -4.76 18.22 21.59
CA GLY A 12 -5.05 16.89 22.12
C GLY A 12 -6.48 16.45 21.77
N LEU A 13 -6.73 15.13 21.71
CA LEU A 13 -8.08 14.61 21.50
C LEU A 13 -9.06 15.08 22.58
N ASP A 14 -8.58 15.32 23.80
CA ASP A 14 -9.42 15.78 24.92
C ASP A 14 -10.15 17.09 24.62
N HIS A 15 -9.63 17.90 23.69
CA HIS A 15 -10.22 19.18 23.30
C HIS A 15 -11.28 19.08 22.20
N LEU A 16 -11.43 17.92 21.56
CA LEU A 16 -12.54 17.67 20.66
C LEU A 16 -13.83 17.59 21.47
N ASP A 17 -14.91 18.09 20.91
CA ASP A 17 -16.22 17.94 21.52
C ASP A 17 -16.69 16.47 21.48
N SER A 18 -17.81 16.19 22.16
CA SER A 18 -18.31 14.81 22.24
C SER A 18 -18.79 14.28 20.89
N LEU A 19 -19.30 15.16 20.02
CA LEU A 19 -19.78 14.79 18.69
C LEU A 19 -18.61 14.45 17.76
N GLU A 20 -17.55 15.25 17.76
CA GLU A 20 -16.33 15.01 17.01
C GLU A 20 -15.67 13.68 17.43
N LYS A 21 -15.50 13.45 18.75
CA LYS A 21 -14.96 12.19 19.28
C LYS A 21 -15.80 11.00 18.85
N ASN A 22 -17.12 11.09 18.97
CA ASN A 22 -18.04 10.03 18.56
C ASN A 22 -17.97 9.77 17.06
N THR A 23 -17.82 10.82 16.24
CA THR A 23 -17.68 10.69 14.79
C THR A 23 -16.39 9.97 14.42
N LEU A 24 -15.24 10.36 14.99
CA LEU A 24 -13.96 9.69 14.75
C LEU A 24 -14.00 8.22 15.18
N ASN A 25 -14.60 7.94 16.34
CA ASN A 25 -14.76 6.58 16.83
C ASN A 25 -15.65 5.75 15.91
N ASN A 26 -16.80 6.29 15.47
CA ASN A 26 -17.73 5.60 14.56
C ASN A 26 -17.05 5.29 13.22
N TYR A 27 -16.35 6.25 12.63
CA TYR A 27 -15.64 6.04 11.36
C TYR A 27 -14.47 5.05 11.50
N SER A 28 -13.68 5.16 12.57
CA SER A 28 -12.64 4.19 12.88
C SER A 28 -13.20 2.79 13.06
N GLN A 29 -14.31 2.63 13.80
CA GLN A 29 -14.97 1.34 14.01
C GLN A 29 -15.50 0.73 12.72
N GLY A 30 -16.03 1.53 11.80
CA GLY A 30 -16.44 1.00 10.50
C GLY A 30 -15.28 0.51 9.64
N ILE A 31 -14.11 1.15 9.71
CA ILE A 31 -12.90 0.65 9.05
C ILE A 31 -12.38 -0.60 9.78
N ASP A 32 -12.40 -0.64 11.11
CA ASP A 32 -12.04 -1.83 11.89
C ASP A 32 -12.94 -3.01 11.53
N GLU A 33 -14.25 -2.82 11.41
CA GLU A 33 -15.20 -3.88 11.03
C GLU A 33 -14.87 -4.44 9.65
N LEU A 34 -14.53 -3.56 8.70
CA LEU A 34 -14.01 -3.97 7.41
C LEU A 34 -12.75 -4.83 7.62
N VAL A 35 -11.70 -4.32 8.27
CA VAL A 35 -10.45 -5.08 8.50
C VAL A 35 -10.70 -6.43 9.17
N ASN A 36 -11.50 -6.45 10.25
CA ASN A 36 -11.85 -7.65 11.01
C ASN A 36 -12.47 -8.70 10.09
N TYR A 37 -13.49 -8.33 9.30
CA TYR A 37 -14.08 -9.25 8.33
C TYR A 37 -13.06 -9.72 7.29
N GLY A 38 -12.19 -8.82 6.83
CA GLY A 38 -11.07 -9.13 5.94
C GLY A 38 -10.13 -10.19 6.49
N THR A 39 -9.92 -10.27 7.80
CA THR A 39 -9.11 -11.34 8.40
C THR A 39 -9.74 -12.72 8.24
N HIS A 40 -11.07 -12.81 8.24
CA HIS A 40 -11.77 -14.06 7.92
C HIS A 40 -11.57 -14.44 6.45
N VAL A 41 -11.70 -13.48 5.54
CA VAL A 41 -11.43 -13.68 4.11
C VAL A 41 -9.99 -14.15 3.87
N LEU A 42 -9.01 -13.51 4.53
CA LEU A 42 -7.60 -13.91 4.46
C LEU A 42 -7.39 -15.32 5.04
N SER A 43 -8.02 -15.64 6.17
CA SER A 43 -7.95 -16.99 6.77
C SER A 43 -8.47 -18.05 5.81
N TRP A 44 -9.63 -17.82 5.19
CA TRP A 44 -10.17 -18.78 4.21
C TRP A 44 -9.21 -19.00 3.04
N GLY A 45 -8.53 -17.95 2.59
CA GLY A 45 -7.51 -18.05 1.53
C GLY A 45 -6.26 -18.82 1.97
N LEU A 46 -5.87 -18.73 3.23
CA LEU A 46 -4.74 -19.49 3.81
C LEU A 46 -5.10 -20.97 4.04
N ASP A 47 -6.35 -21.24 4.41
CA ASP A 47 -6.86 -22.59 4.64
C ASP A 47 -7.16 -23.34 3.34
N ALA A 48 -7.26 -22.61 2.22
CA ALA A 48 -7.43 -23.20 0.90
C ALA A 48 -6.17 -23.98 0.50
N THR A 49 -6.34 -25.27 0.16
CA THR A 49 -5.23 -26.18 -0.14
C THR A 49 -4.85 -26.21 -1.63
N ASP A 50 -5.33 -25.27 -2.43
CA ASP A 50 -5.13 -25.22 -3.88
C ASP A 50 -4.05 -24.22 -4.30
N GLY A 51 -3.23 -24.61 -5.27
CA GLY A 51 -2.16 -23.80 -5.84
C GLY A 51 -0.77 -24.06 -5.26
N GLY A 52 0.23 -23.42 -5.87
CA GLY A 52 1.62 -23.37 -5.46
C GLY A 52 2.07 -21.92 -5.18
N ASP A 53 3.32 -21.62 -5.49
CA ASP A 53 3.92 -20.30 -5.23
C ASP A 53 3.10 -19.14 -5.83
N GLU A 54 2.43 -19.36 -6.97
CA GLU A 54 1.67 -18.37 -7.73
C GLU A 54 0.49 -17.74 -6.96
N ILE A 55 0.01 -18.37 -5.88
CA ILE A 55 -1.06 -17.83 -5.04
C ILE A 55 -0.53 -16.87 -3.97
N ILE A 56 0.75 -16.98 -3.60
CA ILE A 56 1.37 -16.20 -2.51
C ILE A 56 1.17 -14.68 -2.74
N PRO A 57 1.42 -14.13 -3.95
CA PRO A 57 1.19 -12.71 -4.21
C PRO A 57 -0.26 -12.27 -3.95
N GLN A 58 -1.24 -13.11 -4.27
CA GLN A 58 -2.65 -12.77 -4.12
C GLN A 58 -3.00 -12.62 -2.64
N LEU A 59 -2.53 -13.56 -1.81
CA LEU A 59 -2.67 -13.51 -0.35
C LEU A 59 -1.94 -12.29 0.24
N MET A 60 -0.70 -12.05 -0.18
CA MET A 60 0.14 -11.00 0.40
C MET A 60 -0.34 -9.59 0.02
N ILE A 61 -0.83 -9.39 -1.21
CA ILE A 61 -1.43 -8.12 -1.61
C ILE A 61 -2.72 -7.87 -0.83
N PHE A 62 -3.57 -8.88 -0.68
CA PHE A 62 -4.78 -8.74 0.12
C PHE A 62 -4.45 -8.41 1.59
N ARG A 63 -3.47 -9.10 2.18
CA ARG A 63 -2.95 -8.78 3.52
C ARG A 63 -2.45 -7.33 3.60
N ASN A 64 -1.68 -6.87 2.62
CA ASN A 64 -1.17 -5.49 2.59
C ASN A 64 -2.31 -4.45 2.52
N ILE A 65 -3.41 -4.74 1.81
CA ILE A 65 -4.61 -3.90 1.83
C ILE A 65 -5.16 -3.79 3.25
N LEU A 66 -5.33 -4.92 3.95
CA LEU A 66 -5.84 -4.93 5.32
C LEU A 66 -4.91 -4.18 6.30
N GLU A 67 -3.60 -4.35 6.20
CA GLU A 67 -2.63 -3.64 7.03
C GLU A 67 -2.71 -2.12 6.88
N ASN A 68 -2.86 -1.64 5.65
CA ASN A 68 -2.98 -0.20 5.40
C ASN A 68 -4.35 0.34 5.85
N LEU A 69 -5.42 -0.45 5.73
CA LEU A 69 -6.75 -0.09 6.25
C LEU A 69 -6.75 -0.04 7.79
N ASP A 70 -6.09 -0.98 8.46
CA ASP A 70 -5.89 -0.98 9.92
C ASP A 70 -5.12 0.27 10.37
N ALA A 71 -4.03 0.60 9.68
CA ALA A 71 -3.30 1.83 9.96
C ALA A 71 -4.17 3.09 9.78
N ILE A 72 -5.03 3.12 8.74
CA ILE A 72 -5.98 4.23 8.54
C ILE A 72 -6.99 4.29 9.70
N SER A 73 -7.51 3.16 10.18
CA SER A 73 -8.50 3.15 11.26
C SER A 73 -7.93 3.75 12.55
N VAL A 74 -6.66 3.43 12.88
CA VAL A 74 -5.93 3.97 14.03
C VAL A 74 -5.71 5.48 13.89
N LEU A 75 -5.30 5.93 12.71
CA LEU A 75 -5.06 7.34 12.44
C LEU A 75 -6.35 8.18 12.46
N VAL A 76 -7.45 7.65 11.92
CA VAL A 76 -8.78 8.29 11.99
C VAL A 76 -9.21 8.44 13.45
N ARG A 77 -9.08 7.40 14.28
CA ARG A 77 -9.37 7.49 15.72
C ARG A 77 -8.54 8.56 16.42
N ALA A 78 -7.28 8.70 16.00
CA ALA A 78 -6.35 9.69 16.54
C ALA A 78 -6.54 11.11 15.99
N GLY A 79 -7.53 11.34 15.12
CA GLY A 79 -7.77 12.63 14.46
C GLY A 79 -6.66 13.04 13.50
N SER A 80 -5.83 12.09 13.05
CA SER A 80 -4.67 12.31 12.19
C SER A 80 -5.01 11.97 10.74
N ILE A 81 -5.77 12.85 10.08
CA ILE A 81 -6.45 12.54 8.82
C ILE A 81 -5.53 12.67 7.60
N ASP A 82 -4.70 13.72 7.53
CA ASP A 82 -3.88 14.00 6.35
C ASP A 82 -2.90 12.85 5.99
N PRO A 83 -2.23 12.19 6.95
CA PRO A 83 -1.40 11.01 6.66
C PRO A 83 -2.16 9.83 6.04
N CYS A 84 -3.47 9.68 6.30
CA CYS A 84 -4.27 8.62 5.70
C CYS A 84 -4.34 8.71 4.18
N LYS A 85 -4.15 9.91 3.59
CA LYS A 85 -4.16 10.11 2.14
C LYS A 85 -3.03 9.34 1.45
N SER A 86 -1.86 9.27 2.08
CA SER A 86 -0.73 8.47 1.60
C SER A 86 -1.04 6.98 1.66
N LEU A 87 -1.63 6.52 2.76
CA LEU A 87 -2.03 5.12 2.93
C LEU A 87 -3.10 4.72 1.92
N LEU A 88 -4.08 5.58 1.65
CA LEU A 88 -5.11 5.33 0.64
C LEU A 88 -4.55 5.17 -0.77
N ARG A 89 -3.43 5.82 -1.11
CA ARG A 89 -2.73 5.54 -2.39
C ARG A 89 -2.14 4.14 -2.40
N VAL A 90 -1.50 3.72 -1.32
CA VAL A 90 -0.95 2.36 -1.19
C VAL A 90 -2.08 1.32 -1.28
N VAL A 91 -3.23 1.58 -0.66
CA VAL A 91 -4.42 0.74 -0.78
C VAL A 91 -4.91 0.70 -2.22
N LEU A 92 -5.06 1.84 -2.90
CA LEU A 92 -5.47 1.89 -4.32
C LEU A 92 -4.50 1.09 -5.20
N GLU A 93 -3.18 1.32 -5.09
CA GLU A 93 -2.18 0.55 -5.84
C GLU A 93 -2.34 -0.95 -5.59
N SER A 94 -2.53 -1.35 -4.33
CA SER A 94 -2.69 -2.74 -3.96
C SER A 94 -3.97 -3.35 -4.54
N VAL A 95 -5.08 -2.61 -4.55
CA VAL A 95 -6.34 -3.03 -5.20
C VAL A 95 -6.14 -3.22 -6.70
N LEU A 96 -5.52 -2.25 -7.38
CA LEU A 96 -5.23 -2.35 -8.81
C LEU A 96 -4.34 -3.55 -9.12
N ASN A 97 -3.31 -3.78 -8.31
CA ASN A 97 -2.44 -4.95 -8.46
C ASN A 97 -3.23 -6.25 -8.24
N LEU A 98 -4.11 -6.30 -7.24
CA LEU A 98 -4.91 -7.48 -6.93
C LEU A 98 -5.87 -7.81 -8.08
N GLU A 99 -6.62 -6.82 -8.56
CA GLU A 99 -7.53 -7.02 -9.69
C GLU A 99 -6.80 -7.41 -10.96
N PHE A 100 -5.68 -6.75 -11.27
CA PHE A 100 -4.89 -7.12 -12.44
C PHE A 100 -4.33 -8.53 -12.34
N MET A 101 -3.99 -8.99 -11.14
CA MET A 101 -3.48 -10.34 -10.95
C MET A 101 -4.52 -11.40 -11.30
N PHE A 102 -5.80 -11.10 -11.07
CA PHE A 102 -6.91 -11.96 -11.45
C PHE A 102 -7.33 -11.83 -12.92
N GLN A 103 -6.71 -10.96 -13.72
CA GLN A 103 -6.99 -10.84 -15.15
C GLN A 103 -6.18 -11.83 -16.01
N GLY A 104 -6.86 -12.60 -16.86
CA GLY A 104 -6.20 -13.49 -17.82
C GLY A 104 -5.55 -14.71 -17.17
N GLU A 105 -4.25 -14.93 -17.41
CA GLU A 105 -3.52 -16.08 -16.88
C GLU A 105 -3.05 -15.83 -15.43
N ILE A 106 -3.91 -16.16 -14.46
CA ILE A 106 -3.72 -15.89 -13.04
C ILE A 106 -2.41 -16.47 -12.50
N GLU A 107 -2.11 -17.73 -12.83
CA GLU A 107 -0.87 -18.40 -12.38
C GLU A 107 0.38 -17.67 -12.89
N ARG A 108 0.38 -17.31 -14.18
CA ARG A 108 1.47 -16.54 -14.79
C ARG A 108 1.66 -15.20 -14.09
N ASN A 109 0.57 -14.50 -13.77
CA ASN A 109 0.63 -13.21 -13.11
C ASN A 109 1.24 -13.32 -11.70
N GLY A 110 0.86 -14.37 -10.95
CA GLY A 110 1.48 -14.66 -9.66
C GLY A 110 2.98 -14.89 -9.76
N LEU A 111 3.42 -15.75 -10.69
CA LEU A 111 4.85 -16.00 -10.91
C LEU A 111 5.59 -14.76 -11.41
N ALA A 112 4.95 -13.93 -12.23
CA ALA A 112 5.48 -12.65 -12.70
C ALA A 112 5.70 -11.65 -11.55
N PHE A 113 4.79 -11.62 -10.57
CA PHE A 113 4.97 -10.82 -9.36
C PHE A 113 6.19 -11.29 -8.56
N LEU A 114 6.30 -12.59 -8.33
CA LEU A 114 7.40 -13.18 -7.58
C LEU A 114 8.76 -12.96 -8.26
N ILE A 115 8.87 -13.16 -9.58
CA ILE A 115 10.15 -13.00 -10.28
C ILE A 115 10.65 -11.55 -10.22
N CYS A 116 9.76 -10.56 -10.36
CA CYS A 116 10.11 -9.15 -10.19
C CYS A 116 10.63 -8.85 -8.77
N ASN A 117 10.02 -9.45 -7.75
CA ASN A 117 10.47 -9.31 -6.37
C ASN A 117 11.83 -9.99 -6.14
N TYR A 118 12.03 -11.22 -6.60
CA TYR A 118 13.30 -11.93 -6.46
C TYR A 118 14.46 -11.17 -7.11
N HIS A 119 14.25 -10.57 -8.28
CA HIS A 119 15.27 -9.73 -8.90
C HIS A 119 15.55 -8.44 -8.12
N SER A 120 14.51 -7.81 -7.58
CA SER A 120 14.65 -6.60 -6.76
C SER A 120 15.42 -6.89 -5.48
N GLU A 121 15.10 -8.02 -4.84
CA GLU A 121 15.76 -8.50 -3.63
C GLU A 121 17.21 -8.93 -3.90
N ASN A 122 17.48 -9.59 -5.03
CA ASN A 122 18.84 -9.94 -5.44
C ASN A 122 19.69 -8.68 -5.69
N LYS A 123 19.13 -7.65 -6.35
CA LYS A 123 19.81 -6.35 -6.53
C LYS A 123 20.12 -5.66 -5.21
N LEU A 124 19.21 -5.70 -4.24
CA LEU A 124 19.44 -5.17 -2.90
C LEU A 124 20.54 -5.95 -2.19
N THR A 125 20.47 -7.28 -2.25
CA THR A 125 21.46 -8.19 -1.67
C THR A 125 22.86 -7.94 -2.23
N GLU A 126 23.00 -7.68 -3.53
CA GLU A 126 24.29 -7.30 -4.13
C GLU A 126 24.83 -5.96 -3.62
N LYS A 127 23.96 -4.97 -3.36
CA LYS A 127 24.36 -3.68 -2.77
C LYS A 127 24.86 -3.83 -1.33
N LEU A 128 24.37 -4.84 -0.60
CA LEU A 128 24.70 -5.08 0.80
C LEU A 128 25.83 -6.11 1.00
N THR A 129 26.23 -6.83 -0.04
CA THR A 129 27.28 -7.87 0.03
C THR A 129 28.68 -7.27 -0.02
N PRO A 130 29.52 -7.43 1.02
CA PRO A 130 30.91 -6.95 1.01
C PRO A 130 31.71 -7.51 -0.17
N GLY A 131 32.60 -6.68 -0.73
CA GLY A 131 33.43 -7.04 -1.88
C GLY A 131 32.78 -6.86 -3.25
N LYS A 132 31.46 -6.61 -3.33
CA LYS A 132 30.78 -6.25 -4.57
C LYS A 132 30.99 -4.79 -4.95
N GLU A 133 30.92 -4.50 -6.24
CA GLU A 133 31.08 -3.12 -6.75
C GLU A 133 29.93 -2.23 -6.27
N GLN A 134 28.71 -2.76 -6.24
CA GLN A 134 27.52 -2.08 -5.72
C GLN A 134 27.68 -1.73 -4.23
N PHE A 135 28.33 -2.59 -3.43
CA PHE A 135 28.66 -2.31 -2.04
C PHE A 135 29.67 -1.17 -1.88
N LYS A 136 30.72 -1.14 -2.72
CA LYS A 136 31.67 -0.03 -2.74
C LYS A 136 30.99 1.29 -3.09
N GLN A 137 30.08 1.27 -4.05
CA GLN A 137 29.29 2.45 -4.43
C GLN A 137 28.36 2.91 -3.31
N LEU A 138 27.66 1.99 -2.63
CA LEU A 138 26.83 2.31 -1.47
C LEU A 138 27.68 2.93 -0.35
N ARG A 139 28.82 2.32 -0.02
CA ARG A 139 29.75 2.84 1.00
C ARG A 139 30.26 4.24 0.67
N ARG A 140 30.59 4.50 -0.61
CA ARG A 140 30.99 5.84 -1.07
C ARG A 140 29.87 6.86 -0.90
N LYS A 141 28.62 6.48 -1.19
CA LYS A 141 27.46 7.35 -0.99
C LYS A 141 27.22 7.66 0.49
N LEU A 142 27.27 6.64 1.35
CA LEU A 142 27.11 6.82 2.81
C LEU A 142 28.18 7.76 3.39
N ARG A 143 29.45 7.59 2.97
CA ARG A 143 30.55 8.46 3.39
C ARG A 143 30.47 9.89 2.86
N ALA A 144 29.76 10.10 1.76
CA ALA A 144 29.55 11.42 1.21
C ALA A 144 28.30 12.09 1.80
N ASP A 145 27.54 11.38 2.64
CA ASP A 145 26.35 11.91 3.27
C ASP A 145 26.74 12.85 4.42
N ARG A 146 26.20 14.07 4.39
CA ARG A 146 26.52 15.11 5.38
C ARG A 146 26.02 14.78 6.79
N SER A 147 24.95 13.99 6.88
CA SER A 147 24.22 13.74 8.11
C SER A 147 24.56 12.40 8.74
N LEU A 148 25.34 11.56 8.05
CA LEU A 148 25.76 10.25 8.55
C LEU A 148 27.19 10.32 9.10
N PRO A 149 27.50 9.57 10.17
CA PRO A 149 28.87 9.40 10.63
C PRO A 149 29.77 8.79 9.54
N ASP A 150 31.02 9.25 9.46
CA ASP A 150 32.01 8.77 8.47
C ASP A 150 32.30 7.26 8.56
N ASP A 151 32.12 6.69 9.75
CA ASP A 151 32.30 5.28 10.07
C ASP A 151 31.01 4.46 9.91
N MET A 152 29.89 5.08 9.52
CA MET A 152 28.65 4.36 9.27
C MET A 152 28.85 3.34 8.14
N LEU A 153 28.69 2.07 8.49
CA LEU A 153 28.73 0.97 7.54
C LEU A 153 27.32 0.65 7.05
N PRO A 154 27.18 0.13 5.81
CA PRO A 154 25.96 -0.54 5.42
C PRO A 154 25.59 -1.61 6.45
N PRO A 155 24.29 -1.82 6.73
CA PRO A 155 23.85 -2.84 7.66
C PRO A 155 24.37 -4.21 7.23
N THR A 156 24.96 -4.96 8.16
CA THR A 156 25.34 -6.36 7.93
C THR A 156 24.14 -7.23 8.25
N ILE A 157 23.63 -7.93 7.24
CA ILE A 157 22.50 -8.85 7.40
C ILE A 157 23.07 -10.27 7.56
N ALA A 158 22.75 -10.91 8.69
CA ALA A 158 23.10 -12.31 8.92
C ALA A 158 22.45 -13.20 7.84
N GLY A 159 23.17 -14.21 7.37
CA GLY A 159 22.68 -15.15 6.37
C GLY A 159 22.60 -14.61 4.93
N LEU A 160 23.06 -13.38 4.67
CA LEU A 160 23.00 -12.77 3.34
C LEU A 160 23.61 -13.62 2.21
N PRO A 161 24.75 -14.31 2.38
CA PRO A 161 25.28 -15.20 1.34
C PRO A 161 24.36 -16.38 1.01
N ALA A 162 23.77 -17.01 2.04
CA ALA A 162 22.86 -18.14 1.86
C ALA A 162 21.54 -17.67 1.20
N HIS A 163 21.00 -16.54 1.65
CA HIS A 163 19.83 -15.92 1.06
C HIS A 163 20.04 -15.57 -0.42
N ARG A 164 21.22 -15.03 -0.79
CA ARG A 164 21.58 -14.75 -2.19
C ARG A 164 21.58 -16.02 -3.05
N GLU A 165 22.14 -17.10 -2.53
CA GLU A 165 22.19 -18.36 -3.26
C GLU A 165 20.79 -18.94 -3.44
N ASN A 166 19.95 -18.85 -2.41
CA ASN A 166 18.54 -19.23 -2.49
C ASN A 166 17.79 -18.43 -3.57
N LEU A 167 17.97 -17.11 -3.64
CA LEU A 167 17.36 -16.28 -4.68
C LEU A 167 17.77 -16.69 -6.09
N LYS A 168 19.05 -17.00 -6.31
CA LYS A 168 19.51 -17.49 -7.61
C LYS A 168 18.88 -18.84 -7.96
N ASN A 169 18.78 -19.74 -6.99
CA ASN A 169 18.15 -21.04 -7.18
C ASN A 169 16.65 -20.90 -7.49
N LEU A 170 15.95 -19.97 -6.83
CA LEU A 170 14.55 -19.64 -7.11
C LEU A 170 14.39 -19.08 -8.54
N ILE A 171 15.19 -18.09 -8.92
CA ILE A 171 15.16 -17.49 -10.27
C ILE A 171 15.44 -18.55 -11.35
N ALA A 172 16.37 -19.48 -11.09
CA ALA A 172 16.72 -20.55 -12.02
C ALA A 172 15.76 -21.76 -11.98
N HIS A 173 14.78 -21.77 -11.08
CA HIS A 173 13.88 -22.91 -10.93
C HIS A 173 12.94 -23.02 -12.14
N PRO A 174 12.69 -24.24 -12.68
CA PRO A 174 11.89 -24.43 -13.90
C PRO A 174 10.49 -23.80 -13.87
N LEU A 175 9.88 -23.71 -12.68
CA LEU A 175 8.59 -23.02 -12.49
C LEU A 175 8.60 -21.58 -13.02
N TYR A 176 9.73 -20.87 -12.88
CA TYR A 176 9.87 -19.48 -13.24
C TYR A 176 10.42 -19.25 -14.66
N GLU A 177 10.75 -20.31 -15.41
CA GLU A 177 11.46 -20.20 -16.71
C GLU A 177 10.78 -19.21 -17.67
N LYS A 178 9.45 -19.33 -17.84
CA LYS A 178 8.70 -18.48 -18.76
C LYS A 178 8.65 -17.02 -18.31
N VAL A 179 8.41 -16.77 -17.02
CA VAL A 179 8.32 -15.40 -16.48
C VAL A 179 9.69 -14.74 -16.36
N GLU A 180 10.75 -15.52 -16.15
CA GLU A 180 12.13 -15.05 -16.18
C GLU A 180 12.54 -14.61 -17.60
N ALA A 181 12.24 -15.42 -18.61
CA ALA A 181 12.49 -15.05 -20.01
C ALA A 181 11.79 -13.73 -20.38
N GLU A 182 10.55 -13.56 -19.92
CA GLU A 182 9.79 -12.33 -20.13
C GLU A 182 10.38 -11.13 -19.38
N TYR A 183 10.79 -11.32 -18.12
CA TYR A 183 11.45 -10.28 -17.34
C TYR A 183 12.73 -9.79 -18.03
N GLN A 184 13.56 -10.72 -18.52
CA GLN A 184 14.77 -10.39 -19.28
C GLN A 184 14.45 -9.68 -20.59
N ARG A 185 13.41 -10.11 -21.33
CA ARG A 185 12.94 -9.43 -22.55
C ARG A 185 12.53 -7.97 -22.26
N THR A 186 11.82 -7.75 -21.16
CA THR A 186 11.32 -6.43 -20.75
C THR A 186 12.46 -5.48 -20.34
N ILE A 187 13.49 -6.00 -19.68
CA ILE A 187 14.70 -5.22 -19.41
C ILE A 187 15.47 -4.91 -20.71
N ALA A 188 15.58 -5.89 -21.60
CA ALA A 188 16.25 -5.70 -22.89
C ALA A 188 15.55 -4.66 -23.77
N SER A 189 14.24 -4.44 -23.62
CA SER A 189 13.52 -3.35 -24.28
C SER A 189 13.74 -1.97 -23.65
N GLY A 190 14.54 -1.87 -22.59
CA GLY A 190 14.97 -0.61 -21.99
C GLY A 190 14.27 -0.23 -20.68
N ILE A 191 13.33 -1.04 -20.19
CA ILE A 191 12.63 -0.76 -18.92
C ILE A 191 13.53 -1.20 -17.76
N ARG A 192 14.05 -0.23 -17.01
CA ARG A 192 14.87 -0.50 -15.83
C ARG A 192 13.98 -0.80 -14.62
N ASN A 193 14.11 -1.99 -14.05
CA ASN A 193 13.32 -2.46 -12.90
C ASN A 193 11.81 -2.43 -13.22
N PRO A 194 11.34 -3.27 -14.16
CA PRO A 194 9.93 -3.28 -14.52
C PRO A 194 9.07 -3.66 -13.32
N ALA A 195 7.95 -2.97 -13.16
CA ALA A 195 6.87 -3.45 -12.31
C ALA A 195 6.29 -4.74 -12.91
N TRP A 196 5.82 -5.65 -12.08
CA TRP A 196 5.36 -6.97 -12.54
C TRP A 196 4.21 -6.86 -13.56
N TYR A 197 3.32 -5.87 -13.39
CA TYR A 197 2.21 -5.64 -14.31
C TYR A 197 2.65 -5.10 -15.68
N GLN A 198 3.91 -4.70 -15.85
CA GLN A 198 4.48 -4.29 -17.15
C GLN A 198 4.97 -5.50 -17.97
N LEU A 199 5.17 -6.65 -17.32
CA LEU A 199 5.51 -7.88 -18.03
C LEU A 199 4.36 -8.31 -18.95
N PHE A 200 4.70 -9.07 -19.99
CA PHE A 200 3.81 -9.56 -21.03
C PHE A 200 3.06 -8.43 -21.77
N GLY A 201 3.68 -7.26 -21.89
CA GLY A 201 3.10 -6.10 -22.56
C GLY A 201 1.92 -5.48 -21.78
N GLY A 202 1.91 -5.64 -20.46
CA GLY A 202 0.93 -4.98 -19.61
C GLY A 202 1.15 -3.47 -19.48
N PRO A 203 0.29 -2.78 -18.72
CA PRO A 203 0.27 -1.33 -18.67
C PRO A 203 1.62 -0.74 -18.21
N PRO A 204 2.14 0.32 -18.87
CA PRO A 204 3.44 0.90 -18.56
C PRO A 204 3.44 1.77 -17.30
N THR A 205 2.29 2.19 -16.79
CA THR A 205 2.20 3.03 -15.59
C THR A 205 1.01 2.62 -14.73
N ILE A 206 1.04 3.03 -13.45
CA ILE A 206 -0.08 2.82 -12.53
C ILE A 206 -1.37 3.52 -13.00
N GLU A 207 -1.23 4.67 -13.66
CA GLU A 207 -2.34 5.40 -14.30
C GLU A 207 -2.99 4.56 -15.40
N GLN A 208 -2.20 4.03 -16.32
CA GLN A 208 -2.71 3.18 -17.40
C GLN A 208 -3.23 1.84 -16.88
N LEU A 209 -2.71 1.36 -15.73
CA LEU A 209 -3.29 0.23 -15.03
C LEU A 209 -4.68 0.56 -14.48
N ALA A 210 -4.84 1.73 -13.85
CA ALA A 210 -6.13 2.20 -13.36
C ALA A 210 -7.14 2.39 -14.50
N GLU A 211 -6.72 2.98 -15.63
CA GLU A 211 -7.57 3.10 -16.83
C GLU A 211 -8.01 1.73 -17.36
N LYS A 212 -7.06 0.78 -17.46
CA LYS A 212 -7.35 -0.59 -17.91
C LYS A 212 -8.38 -1.29 -17.01
N LEU A 213 -8.34 -1.04 -15.71
CA LEU A 213 -9.25 -1.61 -14.73
C LEU A 213 -10.50 -0.75 -14.47
N SER A 214 -10.72 0.32 -15.24
CA SER A 214 -11.86 1.24 -15.08
C SER A 214 -11.90 1.98 -13.72
N HIS A 215 -10.73 2.21 -13.12
CA HIS A 215 -10.54 2.92 -11.85
C HIS A 215 -9.90 4.31 -12.02
N GLN A 216 -9.94 4.90 -13.22
CA GLN A 216 -9.39 6.24 -13.47
C GLN A 216 -9.94 7.34 -12.55
N GLY A 217 -11.19 7.22 -12.09
CA GLY A 217 -11.79 8.16 -11.14
C GLY A 217 -11.10 8.15 -9.76
N PHE A 218 -10.79 6.96 -9.23
CA PHE A 218 -10.03 6.84 -7.99
C PHE A 218 -8.61 7.37 -8.18
N TYR A 219 -7.99 7.09 -9.33
CA TYR A 219 -6.67 7.63 -9.65
C TYR A 219 -6.68 9.17 -9.64
N GLU A 220 -7.61 9.81 -10.35
CA GLU A 220 -7.70 11.27 -10.40
C GLU A 220 -7.85 11.89 -9.01
N VAL A 221 -8.76 11.36 -8.19
CA VAL A 221 -9.02 11.93 -6.86
C VAL A 221 -7.88 11.67 -5.88
N LEU A 222 -7.42 10.41 -5.77
CA LEU A 222 -6.44 10.02 -4.76
C LEU A 222 -5.01 10.41 -5.14
N TYR A 223 -4.65 10.33 -6.43
CA TYR A 223 -3.32 10.74 -6.90
C TYR A 223 -3.23 12.22 -7.24
N ARG A 224 -4.15 12.77 -8.04
CA ARG A 224 -4.02 14.16 -8.48
C ARG A 224 -4.65 15.14 -7.48
N GLY A 225 -5.79 14.78 -6.89
CA GLY A 225 -6.46 15.62 -5.88
C GLY A 225 -5.65 15.82 -4.61
N TRP A 226 -4.92 14.79 -4.16
CA TRP A 226 -4.12 14.82 -2.93
C TRP A 226 -2.60 14.86 -3.14
N SER A 227 -2.11 15.06 -4.37
CA SER A 227 -0.65 15.14 -4.64
C SER A 227 0.00 16.24 -3.81
N GLY A 228 -0.74 17.33 -3.58
CA GLY A 228 -0.24 18.48 -2.86
C GLY A 228 0.06 18.24 -1.37
N SER A 229 -0.64 17.30 -0.72
CA SER A 229 -0.40 16.96 0.69
C SER A 229 0.73 15.94 0.88
N ILE A 230 1.16 15.27 -0.20
CA ILE A 230 2.06 14.11 -0.13
C ILE A 230 3.48 14.45 -0.60
N HIS A 231 3.63 15.39 -1.54
CA HIS A 231 4.94 15.90 -1.95
C HIS A 231 5.28 17.18 -1.18
N GLY A 232 6.54 17.29 -0.74
CA GLY A 232 7.00 18.43 0.06
C GLY A 232 6.96 19.78 -0.65
N GLU A 233 6.69 19.80 -1.96
CA GLU A 233 6.68 21.00 -2.81
C GLU A 233 5.35 21.78 -2.73
N ASP A 234 4.27 21.14 -2.28
CA ASP A 234 2.90 21.70 -2.28
C ASP A 234 2.30 21.85 -0.87
N ILE A 235 3.16 21.87 0.17
CA ILE A 235 2.78 21.91 1.59
C ILE A 235 1.89 23.11 1.95
N LEU A 236 1.89 24.17 1.14
CA LEU A 236 1.14 25.41 1.43
C LEU A 236 -0.38 25.26 1.20
N LYS A 237 -0.81 24.32 0.34
CA LYS A 237 -2.21 24.22 -0.08
C LYS A 237 -3.09 23.68 1.06
N GLY A 238 -4.07 24.48 1.49
CA GLY A 238 -5.04 24.09 2.55
C GLY A 238 -4.50 24.13 3.98
N LYS A 239 -3.26 24.62 4.19
CA LYS A 239 -2.63 24.70 5.52
C LYS A 239 -2.59 26.11 6.12
N PHE A 240 -3.18 27.09 5.43
CA PHE A 240 -3.27 28.48 5.90
C PHE A 240 -4.70 28.98 5.85
N GLY A 241 -5.02 29.83 6.82
CA GLY A 241 -6.28 30.56 6.90
C GLY A 241 -6.05 32.05 7.16
N MET A 242 -7.13 32.80 7.07
CA MET A 242 -7.22 34.17 7.58
C MET A 242 -8.34 34.20 8.63
N GLU A 243 -8.00 34.59 9.84
CA GLU A 243 -8.95 34.71 10.95
C GLU A 243 -8.75 36.09 11.59
N ASP A 244 -9.81 36.90 11.63
CA ASP A 244 -9.78 38.30 12.11
C ASP A 244 -8.67 39.18 11.50
N GLY A 245 -8.34 38.96 10.22
CA GLY A 245 -7.29 39.70 9.52
C GLY A 245 -5.86 39.24 9.84
N HIS A 246 -5.71 38.17 10.63
CA HIS A 246 -4.43 37.53 10.93
C HIS A 246 -4.25 36.24 10.14
N PHE A 247 -3.01 35.99 9.72
CA PHE A 247 -2.61 34.75 9.09
C PHE A 247 -2.58 33.62 10.13
N THR A 248 -3.29 32.53 9.87
CA THR A 248 -3.33 31.35 10.73
C THR A 248 -2.81 30.12 10.00
N ILE A 249 -2.28 29.16 10.76
CA ILE A 249 -1.81 27.87 10.26
C ILE A 249 -2.81 26.81 10.73
N SER A 250 -3.24 25.95 9.81
CA SER A 250 -4.13 24.84 10.13
C SER A 250 -3.49 23.91 11.16
N GLN A 251 -4.30 23.39 12.07
CA GLN A 251 -3.86 22.42 13.07
C GLN A 251 -3.30 21.15 12.41
N ILE A 252 -2.29 20.55 13.05
CA ILE A 252 -1.72 19.25 12.65
C ILE A 252 -2.80 18.16 12.69
N ARG A 253 -3.70 18.24 13.67
CA ARG A 253 -4.91 17.40 13.74
C ARG A 253 -6.10 18.17 13.22
N LEU A 254 -6.20 18.24 11.91
CA LEU A 254 -7.35 18.81 11.22
C LEU A 254 -8.30 17.68 10.82
N LEU A 255 -9.55 17.76 11.26
CA LEU A 255 -10.57 16.74 11.00
C LEU A 255 -11.23 16.89 9.62
N THR A 256 -10.76 17.83 8.80
CA THR A 256 -11.15 17.96 7.39
C THR A 256 -10.88 16.65 6.66
N ASP A 257 -11.76 16.30 5.73
CA ASP A 257 -11.71 15.06 4.94
C ASP A 257 -11.94 13.75 5.71
N THR A 258 -12.25 13.76 7.02
CA THR A 258 -12.44 12.50 7.79
C THR A 258 -13.49 11.59 7.14
N LYS A 259 -14.66 12.14 6.75
CA LYS A 259 -15.71 11.39 6.04
C LYS A 259 -15.18 10.83 4.72
N THR A 260 -14.51 11.66 3.92
CA THR A 260 -13.96 11.31 2.61
C THR A 260 -12.91 10.21 2.68
N VAL A 261 -11.96 10.30 3.63
CA VAL A 261 -10.94 9.28 3.88
C VAL A 261 -11.60 7.94 4.26
N THR A 262 -12.59 7.99 5.14
CA THR A 262 -13.34 6.80 5.57
C THR A 262 -14.10 6.17 4.40
N GLN A 263 -14.79 7.00 3.60
CA GLN A 263 -15.51 6.56 2.41
C GLN A 263 -14.58 5.86 1.40
N PHE A 264 -13.40 6.42 1.14
CA PHE A 264 -12.42 5.82 0.23
C PHE A 264 -11.82 4.52 0.79
N ALA A 265 -11.50 4.48 2.07
CA ALA A 265 -11.02 3.27 2.75
C ALA A 265 -12.05 2.13 2.60
N CYS A 266 -13.32 2.41 2.90
CA CYS A 266 -14.39 1.44 2.77
C CYS A 266 -14.61 1.00 1.31
N SER A 267 -14.65 1.95 0.38
CA SER A 267 -14.88 1.64 -1.04
C SER A 267 -13.78 0.75 -1.61
N LEU A 268 -12.51 1.06 -1.35
CA LEU A 268 -11.38 0.27 -1.83
C LEU A 268 -11.33 -1.12 -1.18
N GLY A 269 -11.64 -1.23 0.11
CA GLY A 269 -11.73 -2.53 0.78
C GLY A 269 -12.83 -3.41 0.20
N LEU A 270 -14.01 -2.86 -0.08
CA LEU A 270 -15.11 -3.59 -0.72
C LEU A 270 -14.77 -4.02 -2.14
N ILE A 271 -14.06 -3.19 -2.92
CA ILE A 271 -13.54 -3.58 -4.25
C ILE A 271 -12.55 -4.75 -4.10
N ALA A 272 -11.63 -4.68 -3.14
CA ALA A 272 -10.68 -5.77 -2.87
C ALA A 272 -11.40 -7.09 -2.53
N TYR A 273 -12.48 -7.03 -1.73
CA TYR A 273 -13.24 -8.23 -1.33
C TYR A 273 -13.91 -8.86 -2.53
N ARG A 274 -14.58 -8.04 -3.34
CA ARG A 274 -15.21 -8.51 -4.56
C ARG A 274 -14.18 -9.15 -5.49
N ALA A 275 -13.04 -8.51 -5.72
CA ALA A 275 -11.98 -9.03 -6.57
C ALA A 275 -11.45 -10.38 -6.05
N TYR A 276 -11.13 -10.44 -4.75
CA TYR A 276 -10.53 -11.63 -4.14
C TYR A 276 -11.51 -12.82 -4.09
N ILE A 277 -12.73 -12.59 -3.60
CA ILE A 277 -13.73 -13.63 -3.36
C ILE A 277 -14.22 -14.21 -4.69
N SER A 278 -14.53 -13.38 -5.67
CA SER A 278 -15.04 -13.85 -6.97
C SER A 278 -14.07 -14.79 -7.71
N HIS A 279 -12.76 -14.66 -7.47
CA HIS A 279 -11.74 -15.47 -8.14
C HIS A 279 -11.23 -16.62 -7.28
N ARG A 280 -10.99 -16.41 -5.98
CA ARG A 280 -10.42 -17.44 -5.10
C ARG A 280 -11.47 -18.29 -4.42
N MET A 281 -12.59 -17.69 -4.03
CA MET A 281 -13.56 -18.35 -3.16
C MET A 281 -15.00 -17.98 -3.55
N PRO A 282 -15.43 -18.23 -4.79
CA PRO A 282 -16.77 -17.85 -5.24
C PRO A 282 -17.88 -18.50 -4.41
N HIS A 283 -17.62 -19.66 -3.82
CA HIS A 283 -18.55 -20.33 -2.90
C HIS A 283 -18.78 -19.56 -1.57
N ARG A 284 -17.94 -18.58 -1.24
CA ARG A 284 -18.04 -17.68 -0.07
C ARG A 284 -18.72 -16.35 -0.39
N GLU A 285 -19.19 -16.13 -1.62
CA GLU A 285 -19.88 -14.88 -1.98
C GLU A 285 -21.09 -14.60 -1.10
N ILE A 286 -21.80 -15.66 -0.67
CA ILE A 286 -22.97 -15.51 0.21
C ILE A 286 -22.58 -15.04 1.61
N ASP A 287 -21.48 -15.55 2.19
CA ASP A 287 -20.99 -15.11 3.50
C ASP A 287 -20.67 -13.61 3.47
N VAL A 288 -20.01 -13.14 2.40
CA VAL A 288 -19.66 -11.73 2.19
C VAL A 288 -20.88 -10.86 1.97
N ALA A 289 -21.88 -11.36 1.23
CA ALA A 289 -23.13 -10.64 1.02
C ALA A 289 -23.91 -10.46 2.33
N GLU A 290 -23.99 -11.51 3.16
CA GLU A 290 -24.64 -11.45 4.48
C GLU A 290 -23.95 -10.45 5.41
N TRP A 291 -22.61 -10.49 5.49
CA TRP A 291 -21.84 -9.50 6.23
C TRP A 291 -22.07 -8.08 5.68
N TYR A 292 -22.03 -7.91 4.35
CA TYR A 292 -22.23 -6.61 3.72
C TYR A 292 -23.60 -6.02 4.03
N LEU A 293 -24.66 -6.83 4.14
CA LEU A 293 -25.98 -6.32 4.53
C LEU A 293 -25.95 -5.67 5.92
N ALA A 294 -25.21 -6.25 6.87
CA ALA A 294 -25.03 -5.67 8.20
C ALA A 294 -24.12 -4.42 8.19
N PHE A 295 -23.10 -4.41 7.33
CA PHE A 295 -22.17 -3.29 7.17
C PHE A 295 -22.75 -2.11 6.36
N SER A 296 -23.69 -2.40 5.45
CA SER A 296 -24.20 -1.44 4.46
C SER A 296 -24.82 -0.18 5.06
N PRO A 297 -25.55 -0.18 6.19
CA PRO A 297 -26.11 1.05 6.75
C PRO A 297 -25.01 2.05 7.14
N PHE A 298 -23.90 1.56 7.69
CA PHE A 298 -22.73 2.40 7.97
C PHE A 298 -22.14 2.96 6.68
N TYR A 299 -21.88 2.09 5.69
CA TYR A 299 -21.28 2.53 4.42
C TYR A 299 -22.16 3.54 3.67
N GLN A 300 -23.48 3.34 3.66
CA GLN A 300 -24.43 4.28 3.05
C GLN A 300 -24.45 5.64 3.75
N SER A 301 -24.16 5.71 5.07
CA SER A 301 -24.02 6.99 5.78
C SER A 301 -22.80 7.80 5.32
N LEU A 302 -21.85 7.17 4.62
CA LEU A 302 -20.66 7.79 4.05
C LEU A 302 -20.87 8.33 2.62
N LEU A 303 -21.93 7.91 1.92
CA LEU A 303 -22.27 8.43 0.59
C LEU A 303 -22.96 9.81 0.69
#